data_AF-A0A7C2QIK6-F1
#
_entry.id   AF-A0A7C2QIK6-F1
#
_cell.length_a   1.000
_cell.length_b   1.000
_cell.length_c   1.000
_cell.angle_alpha   90.00
_cell.angle_beta   90.00
_cell.angle_gamma   90.00
#
_symmetry.space_group_name_H-M   'P 1'
#
loop_
_entity.id
_entity.type
_entity.pdbx_description
1 polymer ?
#
loop_
_entity_poly.entity_id
_entity_poly.type
_entity_poly.pdbx_seq_one_letter_code
_entity_poly.pdbx_strand_id
1 'polypeptide(L)'
;FIITQPVFDVESFFSFMKKIENTGLPVIAGIWPLASYRNALFMQNEVPGVVIPDSVMKRMERCRSKEEARREGVMLAREMVTAIRGAIAGIQVSPPFGRLATALAVLARTDAEAEALL
;
A
#
# COMPACT_ATOMS: atom_id res chain seq x y z
N PHE A 1 15.22 13.97 1.97
CA PHE A 1 14.27 13.00 1.40
C PHE A 1 12.88 13.32 1.92
N ILE A 2 11.83 12.79 1.29
CA ILE A 2 10.42 12.94 1.71
C ILE A 2 9.84 11.53 1.92
N ILE A 3 9.00 11.36 2.93
CA ILE A 3 8.17 10.15 3.09
C ILE A 3 6.73 10.54 2.75
N THR A 4 6.09 9.81 1.84
CA THR A 4 4.71 10.08 1.46
C THR A 4 3.72 9.47 2.46
N GLN A 5 2.47 9.93 2.42
CA GLN A 5 1.36 9.11 2.94
C GLN A 5 1.25 7.78 2.17
N PRO A 6 0.49 6.80 2.68
CA PRO A 6 0.25 5.53 1.98
C PRO A 6 -0.25 5.73 0.56
N VAL A 7 0.42 5.10 -0.41
CA VAL A 7 0.02 5.11 -1.82
C VAL A 7 -1.05 4.05 -2.04
N PHE A 8 -2.27 4.47 -2.37
CA PHE A 8 -3.35 3.60 -2.84
C PHE A 8 -3.74 3.84 -4.30
N ASP A 9 -3.36 5.00 -4.85
CA ASP A 9 -3.56 5.36 -6.25
C ASP A 9 -2.23 5.73 -6.91
N VAL A 10 -1.84 4.92 -7.89
CA VAL A 10 -0.58 5.04 -8.61
C VAL A 10 -0.58 6.29 -9.51
N GLU A 11 -1.72 6.66 -10.10
CA GLU A 11 -1.81 7.82 -10.99
C GLU A 11 -1.62 9.12 -10.20
N SER A 12 -2.32 9.26 -9.06
CA SER A 12 -2.11 10.37 -8.13
C SER A 12 -0.67 10.46 -7.64
N PHE A 13 -0.02 9.32 -7.37
CA PHE A 13 1.38 9.30 -6.98
C PHE A 13 2.30 9.88 -8.07
N PHE A 14 2.15 9.46 -9.32
CA PHE A 14 2.97 10.02 -10.42
C PHE A 14 2.67 11.49 -10.69
N SER A 15 1.42 11.92 -10.57
CA SER A 15 1.04 13.34 -10.64
C SER A 15 1.73 14.17 -9.55
N PHE A 16 1.79 13.64 -8.31
CA PHE A 16 2.55 14.26 -7.22
C PHE A 16 4.04 14.32 -7.53
N MET A 17 4.65 13.21 -7.96
CA MET A 17 6.07 13.15 -8.31
C MET A 17 6.45 14.20 -9.36
N LYS A 18 5.60 14.41 -10.38
CA LYS A 18 5.82 15.43 -11.40
C LYS A 18 5.83 16.84 -10.81
N LYS A 19 4.94 17.15 -9.87
CA LYS A 19 4.86 18.48 -9.23
C LYS A 19 6.08 18.78 -8.35
N ILE A 20 6.73 17.77 -7.80
CA ILE A 20 7.89 17.93 -6.92
C ILE A 20 9.24 17.67 -7.61
N GLU A 21 9.25 17.42 -8.92
CA GLU A 21 10.46 17.01 -9.67
C GLU A 21 11.62 18.01 -9.50
N ASN A 22 11.31 19.32 -9.49
CA ASN A 22 12.29 20.40 -9.35
C ASN A 22 12.95 20.47 -7.97
N THR A 23 12.42 19.77 -6.97
CA THR A 23 13.02 19.74 -5.63
C THR A 23 14.28 18.87 -5.58
N GLY A 24 14.43 17.90 -6.49
CA GLY A 24 15.52 16.93 -6.49
C GLY A 24 15.58 16.03 -5.25
N LEU A 25 14.57 16.05 -4.37
CA LEU A 25 14.57 15.28 -3.13
C LEU A 25 14.22 13.80 -3.39
N PRO A 26 14.97 12.84 -2.82
CA PRO A 26 14.60 11.43 -2.89
C PRO A 26 13.25 11.18 -2.19
N VAL A 27 12.40 10.36 -2.81
CA VAL A 27 11.07 10.02 -2.28
C VAL A 27 11.06 8.57 -1.79
N ILE A 28 10.60 8.41 -0.55
CA ILE A 28 10.29 7.12 0.06
C ILE A 28 8.76 6.98 0.08
N ALA A 29 8.22 6.00 -0.63
CA ALA A 29 6.77 5.81 -0.65
C ALA A 29 6.29 5.12 0.63
N GLY A 30 5.31 5.74 1.30
CA GLY A 30 4.56 5.09 2.37
C GLY A 30 3.69 3.98 1.80
N ILE A 31 3.67 2.81 2.45
CA ILE A 31 2.88 1.64 2.06
C ILE A 31 2.10 1.14 3.26
N TRP A 32 0.79 0.96 3.08
CA TRP A 32 -0.11 0.43 4.11
C TRP A 32 -0.93 -0.73 3.52
N PRO A 33 -0.57 -2.00 3.78
CA PRO A 33 -1.37 -3.14 3.34
C PRO A 33 -2.72 -3.15 4.07
N LEU A 34 -3.83 -3.22 3.33
CA LEU A 34 -5.17 -3.20 3.92
C LEU A 34 -5.45 -4.51 4.66
N ALA A 35 -5.96 -4.44 5.88
CA ALA A 35 -6.19 -5.65 6.69
C ALA A 35 -7.60 -6.26 6.51
N SER A 36 -8.55 -5.47 6.01
CA SER A 36 -9.95 -5.88 5.77
C SER A 36 -10.70 -4.79 5.01
N TYR A 37 -11.88 -5.09 4.47
CA TYR A 37 -12.78 -4.09 3.90
C TYR A 37 -13.15 -2.98 4.90
N ARG A 38 -13.42 -3.34 6.16
CA ARG A 38 -13.66 -2.36 7.23
C ARG A 38 -12.46 -1.46 7.48
N ASN A 39 -11.25 -2.00 7.40
CA ASN A 39 -10.04 -1.19 7.48
C ASN A 39 -9.91 -0.25 6.29
N ALA A 40 -10.24 -0.69 5.08
CA ALA A 40 -10.26 0.17 3.89
C ALA A 40 -11.26 1.32 4.03
N LEU A 41 -12.49 1.04 4.48
CA LEU A 41 -13.51 2.06 4.76
C LEU A 41 -13.04 3.07 5.81
N PHE A 42 -12.41 2.61 6.89
CA PHE A 42 -11.84 3.51 7.89
C PHE A 42 -10.74 4.41 7.29
N MET A 43 -9.82 3.83 6.52
CA MET A 43 -8.76 4.59 5.85
C MET A 43 -9.32 5.65 4.90
N GLN A 44 -10.37 5.32 4.14
CA GLN A 44 -11.00 6.25 3.20
C GLN A 44 -11.80 7.37 3.88
N ASN A 45 -12.53 7.06 4.96
CA ASN A 45 -13.49 7.99 5.56
C ASN A 45 -12.91 8.80 6.73
N GLU A 46 -11.98 8.20 7.47
CA GLU A 46 -11.50 8.77 8.75
C GLU A 46 -10.07 9.31 8.68
N VAL A 47 -9.31 9.01 7.62
CA VAL A 47 -7.93 9.50 7.45
C VAL A 47 -7.88 10.62 6.41
N PRO A 48 -7.63 11.88 6.81
CA PRO A 48 -7.63 13.01 5.89
C PRO A 48 -6.61 12.86 4.76
N GLY A 49 -7.06 13.08 3.54
CA GLY A 49 -6.21 13.04 2.34
C GLY A 49 -5.97 11.64 1.76
N VAL A 50 -6.45 10.58 2.41
CA VAL A 50 -6.40 9.22 1.85
C VAL A 50 -7.53 9.03 0.85
N VAL A 51 -7.16 8.70 -0.39
CA VAL A 51 -8.11 8.30 -1.44
C VAL A 51 -7.78 6.86 -1.82
N ILE A 52 -8.76 5.98 -1.69
CA ILE A 52 -8.64 4.58 -2.10
C ILE A 52 -9.48 4.39 -3.37
N PRO A 53 -8.89 3.95 -4.49
CA PRO A 53 -9.64 3.71 -5.71
C PRO A 53 -10.77 2.68 -5.53
N ASP A 54 -11.88 2.87 -6.23
CA ASP A 54 -13.02 1.94 -6.22
C ASP A 54 -12.63 0.51 -6.59
N SER A 55 -11.63 0.34 -7.45
CA SER A 55 -11.08 -0.97 -7.83
C SER A 55 -10.49 -1.70 -6.62
N VAL A 56 -9.76 -0.98 -5.77
CA VAL A 56 -9.17 -1.49 -4.52
C VAL A 56 -10.29 -1.80 -3.52
N MET A 57 -11.26 -0.89 -3.35
CA MET A 57 -12.39 -1.10 -2.46
C MET A 57 -13.20 -2.35 -2.82
N LYS A 58 -13.50 -2.55 -4.11
CA LYS A 58 -14.23 -3.73 -4.61
C LYS A 58 -13.47 -5.04 -4.40
N ARG A 59 -12.14 -5.03 -4.52
CA ARG A 59 -11.30 -6.22 -4.23
C ARG A 59 -11.39 -6.59 -2.75
N MET A 60 -11.27 -5.59 -1.86
CA MET A 60 -11.38 -5.81 -0.42
C MET A 60 -12.79 -6.27 0.00
N GLU A 61 -13.85 -5.75 -0.63
CA GLU A 61 -15.24 -6.13 -0.35
C GLU A 61 -15.55 -7.60 -0.71
N ARG A 62 -14.92 -8.14 -1.75
CA ARG A 62 -15.12 -9.53 -2.21
C ARG A 62 -14.57 -10.57 -1.24
N CYS A 63 -13.64 -10.19 -0.37
CA CYS A 63 -12.99 -11.09 0.57
C CYS A 63 -13.98 -11.56 1.65
N ARG A 64 -14.12 -12.87 1.81
CA ARG A 64 -15.10 -13.50 2.71
C ARG A 64 -14.56 -13.82 4.09
N SER A 65 -13.24 -13.76 4.27
CA SER A 65 -12.58 -14.02 5.55
C SER A 65 -11.51 -12.96 5.88
N LYS A 66 -11.14 -12.86 7.16
CA LYS A 66 -10.04 -12.00 7.62
C LYS A 66 -8.70 -12.41 7.00
N GLU A 67 -8.53 -13.70 6.73
CA GLU A 67 -7.32 -14.25 6.16
C GLU A 67 -7.18 -13.88 4.68
N GLU A 68 -8.24 -14.11 3.92
CA GLU A 68 -8.36 -13.70 2.52
C GLU A 68 -8.16 -12.19 2.35
N ALA A 69 -8.83 -11.37 3.18
CA ALA A 69 -8.69 -9.93 3.08
C ALA A 69 -7.27 -9.42 3.38
N ARG A 70 -6.56 -10.09 4.28
CA ARG A 70 -5.16 -9.78 4.58
C ARG A 70 -4.23 -10.19 3.45
N ARG A 71 -4.45 -11.37 2.84
CA ARG A 71 -3.72 -11.78 1.62
C ARG A 71 -3.93 -10.77 0.49
N GLU A 72 -5.18 -10.41 0.25
CA GLU A 72 -5.55 -9.45 -0.80
C GLU A 72 -4.91 -8.09 -0.56
N GLY A 73 -4.95 -7.57 0.67
CA GLY A 73 -4.33 -6.28 0.99
C GLY A 73 -2.80 -6.27 0.89
N VAL A 74 -2.14 -7.41 1.15
CA VAL A 74 -0.70 -7.57 0.90
C VAL A 74 -0.42 -7.62 -0.60
N MET A 75 -1.24 -8.36 -1.36
CA MET A 75 -1.12 -8.45 -2.82
C MET A 75 -1.26 -7.07 -3.47
N LEU A 76 -2.30 -6.33 -3.12
CA LEU A 76 -2.52 -4.94 -3.53
C LEU A 76 -1.33 -4.03 -3.22
N ALA A 77 -0.79 -4.11 -1.99
CA ALA A 77 0.38 -3.33 -1.61
C ALA A 77 1.62 -3.68 -2.46
N ARG A 78 1.84 -4.97 -2.76
CA ARG A 78 2.96 -5.43 -3.61
C ARG A 78 2.80 -4.97 -5.06
N GLU A 79 1.58 -5.00 -5.60
CA GLU A 79 1.26 -4.47 -6.93
C GLU A 79 1.57 -2.97 -7.00
N MET A 80 1.14 -2.18 -6.00
CA MET A 80 1.43 -0.75 -5.92
C MET A 80 2.93 -0.47 -5.85
N VAL A 81 3.67 -1.19 -4.99
CA VAL A 81 5.13 -1.08 -4.90
C VAL A 81 5.78 -1.38 -6.24
N THR A 82 5.32 -2.42 -6.94
CA THR A 82 5.85 -2.81 -8.25
C THR A 82 5.63 -1.71 -9.28
N ALA A 83 4.44 -1.12 -9.32
CA ALA A 83 4.09 -0.06 -10.25
C ALA A 83 4.92 1.22 -10.07
N ILE A 84 5.28 1.57 -8.83
CA ILE A 84 6.01 2.82 -8.53
C ILE A 84 7.52 2.64 -8.36
N ARG A 85 8.04 1.40 -8.32
CA ARG A 85 9.43 1.07 -7.97
C ARG A 85 10.48 1.89 -8.72
N GLY A 86 10.25 2.15 -10.01
CA GLY A 86 11.18 2.91 -10.86
C GLY A 86 11.28 4.40 -10.55
N ALA A 87 10.36 4.93 -9.73
CA ALA A 87 10.25 6.36 -9.43
C ALA A 87 10.60 6.73 -7.99
N ILE A 88 10.97 5.75 -7.15
CA ILE A 88 11.18 5.93 -5.70
C ILE A 88 12.57 5.49 -5.29
N ALA A 89 13.09 6.10 -4.22
CA ALA A 89 14.35 5.72 -3.59
C ALA A 89 14.18 4.58 -2.56
N GLY A 90 12.95 4.29 -2.15
CA GLY A 90 12.63 3.23 -1.21
C GLY A 90 11.17 3.24 -0.78
N ILE A 91 10.82 2.31 0.11
CA ILE A 91 9.47 2.22 0.70
C ILE A 91 9.55 2.20 2.23
N GLN A 92 8.53 2.74 2.87
CA GLN A 92 8.27 2.59 4.30
C GLN A 92 6.97 1.81 4.46
N VAL A 93 7.04 0.58 4.98
CA VAL A 93 5.87 -0.27 5.17
C VAL A 93 5.38 -0.17 6.60
N SER A 94 4.13 0.23 6.78
CA SER A 94 3.47 0.25 8.09
C SER A 94 2.89 -1.13 8.41
N PRO A 95 2.93 -1.61 9.68
CA PRO A 95 2.27 -2.85 10.11
C PRO A 95 0.87 -2.56 10.68
N PRO A 96 -0.22 -2.75 9.92
CA PRO A 96 -1.58 -2.51 10.42
C PRO A 96 -1.83 -3.31 11.71
N PHE A 97 -2.30 -2.62 12.74
CA PHE A 97 -2.59 -3.22 14.05
C PHE A 97 -1.40 -3.94 14.68
N GLY A 98 -0.16 -3.53 14.37
CA GLY A 98 1.07 -4.12 14.91
C GLY A 98 1.44 -5.48 14.34
N ARG A 99 0.79 -5.93 13.25
CA ARG A 99 1.09 -7.24 12.63
C ARG A 99 2.33 -7.16 11.74
N LEU A 100 3.50 -7.44 12.33
CA LEU A 100 4.78 -7.42 11.61
C LEU A 100 4.83 -8.39 10.43
N ALA A 101 4.23 -9.57 10.55
CA ALA A 101 4.19 -10.56 9.48
C ALA A 101 3.56 -10.00 8.18
N THR A 102 2.51 -9.19 8.30
CA THR A 102 1.88 -8.51 7.16
C THR A 102 2.85 -7.53 6.48
N ALA A 103 3.59 -6.74 7.26
CA ALA A 103 4.57 -5.80 6.69
C ALA A 103 5.75 -6.54 6.04
N LEU A 104 6.24 -7.62 6.66
CA LEU A 104 7.28 -8.47 6.09
C LEU A 104 6.83 -9.14 4.78
N ALA A 105 5.56 -9.56 4.68
CA ALA A 105 5.02 -10.15 3.46
C ALA A 105 5.03 -9.16 2.28
N VAL A 106 4.83 -7.86 2.54
CA VAL A 106 5.00 -6.82 1.50
C VAL A 106 6.46 -6.72 1.06
N LEU A 107 7.41 -6.83 1.98
CA LEU A 107 8.86 -6.76 1.72
C LEU A 107 9.45 -8.03 1.12
N ALA A 108 8.71 -9.15 1.11
CA ALA A 108 9.16 -10.42 0.57
C ALA A 108 9.57 -10.29 -0.92
N ARG A 109 10.56 -11.06 -1.36
CA ARG A 109 11.07 -10.97 -2.74
C ARG A 109 10.16 -11.68 -3.73
N THR A 110 9.45 -12.71 -3.28
CA THR A 110 8.55 -13.51 -4.10
C THR A 110 7.18 -13.65 -3.45
N ASP A 111 6.17 -13.97 -4.26
CA ASP A 111 4.82 -14.19 -3.73
C ASP A 111 4.75 -15.46 -2.87
N ALA A 112 5.57 -16.48 -3.15
CA ALA A 112 5.71 -17.65 -2.31
C ALA A 112 6.29 -17.32 -0.92
N GLU A 113 7.32 -16.46 -0.86
CA GLU A 113 7.86 -15.95 0.41
C GLU A 113 6.82 -15.10 1.16
N ALA A 114 6.04 -14.29 0.45
CA ALA A 114 4.97 -13.49 1.04
C ALA A 114 3.88 -14.38 1.64
N GLU A 115 3.43 -15.39 0.91
CA GLU A 115 2.39 -16.33 1.33
C GLU A 115 2.80 -17.13 2.57
N ALA A 116 4.07 -17.51 2.68
CA ALA A 116 4.59 -18.22 3.87
C ALA A 116 4.54 -17.39 5.17
N LEU A 117 4.38 -16.06 5.07
CA LEU A 117 4.29 -15.15 6.21
C LEU A 117 2.82 -14.84 6.61
N LEU A 118 1.84 -15.27 5.83
CA LEU A 118 0.42 -14.94 6.03
C LEU A 118 -0.38 -16.12 6.59
#